data_AF-A0A0D3I0Y4-F1
#
_entry.id   AF-A0A0D3I0Y4-F1
#
_cell.length_a   1.000
_cell.length_b   1.000
_cell.length_c   1.000
_cell.angle_alpha   90.00
_cell.angle_beta   90.00
_cell.angle_gamma   90.00
#
_symmetry.space_group_name_H-M   'P 1'
#
loop_
_entity.id
_entity.type
_entity.pdbx_description
1 polymer ?
#
loop_
_entity_poly.entity_id
_entity_poly.type
_entity_poly.pdbx_seq_one_letter_code
_entity_poly.pdbx_strand_id
1 'polypeptide(L)'
;MTTSDDPEIARLADDPAHKDVKVFATDAIVSVIMAAPRSAMGWDIVINKVDGRLFLDKRHGSPIDFVSCNETGNDFMSEDPDPRGMPKPPPKKVPQKGRHPP
;
A
#
# COMPACT_ATOMS: atom_id res chain seq x y z
N MET A 1 -8.92 8.87 -10.01
CA MET A 1 -8.17 9.17 -11.23
C MET A 1 -6.95 8.26 -11.28
N THR A 2 -6.74 7.60 -12.41
CA THR A 2 -5.56 6.77 -12.71
C THR A 2 -4.92 7.29 -14.01
N THR A 3 -3.78 6.74 -14.42
CA THR A 3 -3.05 7.18 -15.62
C THR A 3 -3.89 7.15 -16.89
N SER A 4 -4.60 6.06 -17.18
CA SER A 4 -5.43 5.96 -18.39
C SER A 4 -6.70 6.82 -18.35
N ASP A 5 -7.12 7.29 -17.17
CA ASP A 5 -8.27 8.21 -17.02
C ASP A 5 -7.87 9.69 -17.20
N ASP A 6 -6.56 9.99 -17.27
CA ASP A 6 -6.07 11.36 -17.38
C ASP A 6 -6.11 11.84 -18.84
N PRO A 7 -6.90 12.88 -19.16
CA PRO A 7 -7.06 13.36 -20.53
C PRO A 7 -5.79 14.00 -21.10
N GLU A 8 -4.92 14.58 -20.25
CA GLU A 8 -3.66 15.15 -20.70
C GLU A 8 -2.64 14.06 -20.98
N ILE A 9 -2.60 13.00 -20.17
CA ILE A 9 -1.79 11.82 -20.48
C ILE A 9 -2.25 11.16 -21.79
N ALA A 10 -3.56 11.04 -22.02
CA ALA A 10 -4.09 10.54 -23.29
C ALA A 10 -3.65 11.43 -24.46
N ARG A 11 -3.78 12.76 -24.32
CA ARG A 11 -3.31 13.72 -25.33
C ARG A 11 -1.82 13.59 -25.62
N LEU A 12 -0.99 13.43 -24.58
CA LEU A 12 0.46 13.25 -24.71
C LEU A 12 0.83 11.92 -25.34
N ALA A 13 0.07 10.85 -25.08
CA ALA A 13 0.28 9.57 -25.71
C ALA A 13 0.00 9.67 -27.23
N ASP A 14 -1.06 10.36 -27.65
CA ASP A 14 -1.42 10.50 -29.07
C ASP A 14 -0.55 11.52 -29.82
N ASP A 15 0.19 12.37 -29.11
CA ASP A 15 1.04 13.39 -29.71
C ASP A 15 2.25 12.78 -30.45
N PRO A 16 2.41 13.02 -31.78
CA PRO A 16 3.54 12.53 -32.56
C PRO A 16 4.92 12.99 -32.02
N ALA A 17 4.98 14.11 -31.31
CA ALA A 17 6.21 14.59 -30.66
C ALA A 17 6.70 13.64 -29.55
N HIS A 18 5.80 12.80 -29.00
CA HIS A 18 6.08 11.88 -27.89
C HIS A 18 6.02 10.41 -28.32
N LYS A 19 6.22 10.11 -29.62
CA LYS A 19 6.24 8.73 -30.16
C LYS A 19 7.26 7.79 -29.48
N ASP A 20 8.35 8.35 -28.96
CA ASP A 20 9.44 7.61 -28.34
C ASP A 20 9.19 7.31 -26.86
N VAL A 21 8.17 7.93 -26.25
CA VAL A 21 7.75 7.64 -24.87
C VAL A 21 7.13 6.25 -24.80
N LYS A 22 7.60 5.44 -23.85
CA LYS A 22 7.19 4.03 -23.67
C LYS A 22 6.40 3.76 -22.40
N VAL A 23 6.45 4.64 -21.41
CA VAL A 23 5.82 4.41 -20.11
C VAL A 23 5.12 5.68 -19.66
N PHE A 24 3.85 5.54 -19.29
CA PHE A 24 3.02 6.58 -18.69
C PHE A 24 2.58 6.10 -17.32
N ALA A 25 2.64 6.98 -16.33
CA ALA A 25 2.27 6.73 -14.94
C ALA A 25 1.95 8.06 -14.24
N THR A 26 1.22 8.01 -13.13
CA THR A 26 1.10 9.15 -12.21
C THR A 26 2.19 9.11 -11.13
N ASP A 27 2.38 10.23 -10.44
CA ASP A 27 3.28 10.34 -9.30
C ASP A 27 2.97 9.32 -8.20
N ALA A 28 1.70 9.14 -7.80
CA ALA A 28 1.30 8.18 -6.78
C ALA A 28 1.76 6.74 -7.11
N ILE A 29 1.64 6.34 -8.38
CA ILE A 29 2.04 5.02 -8.87
C ILE A 29 3.56 4.88 -8.89
N VAL A 30 4.28 5.91 -9.36
CA VAL A 30 5.76 5.90 -9.35
C VAL A 30 6.28 5.89 -7.92
N SER A 31 5.69 6.66 -7.02
CA SER A 31 6.06 6.73 -5.60
C SER A 31 5.96 5.37 -4.93
N VAL A 32 4.87 4.61 -5.14
CA VAL A 32 4.72 3.29 -4.51
C VAL A 32 5.71 2.26 -5.07
N ILE A 33 6.01 2.31 -6.37
CA ILE A 33 7.05 1.45 -6.97
C ILE A 33 8.42 1.76 -6.38
N MET A 34 8.79 3.05 -6.30
CA MET A 34 10.09 3.46 -5.78
C MET A 34 10.24 3.14 -4.29
N ALA A 35 9.13 3.17 -3.54
CA ALA A 35 9.08 2.81 -2.13
C ALA A 35 8.82 1.31 -1.87
N ALA A 36 8.68 0.47 -2.91
CA ALA A 36 8.35 -0.95 -2.79
C ALA A 36 9.21 -1.71 -1.76
N PRO A 37 10.55 -1.50 -1.67
CA PRO A 37 11.38 -2.19 -0.69
C PRO A 37 11.08 -1.88 0.78
N ARG A 38 10.27 -0.84 1.06
CA ARG A 38 9.89 -0.41 2.41
C ARG A 38 8.46 -0.79 2.78
N SER A 39 7.69 -1.31 1.82
CA SER A 39 6.27 -1.63 2.02
C SER A 39 6.11 -2.94 2.80
N ALA A 40 5.20 -2.93 3.78
CA ALA A 40 4.82 -4.11 4.56
C ALA A 40 3.37 -4.52 4.27
N MET A 41 2.52 -3.58 3.87
CA MET A 41 1.15 -3.86 3.41
C MET A 41 1.13 -4.16 1.91
N GLY A 42 0.24 -5.06 1.51
CA GLY A 42 0.07 -5.42 0.10
C GLY A 42 -0.56 -4.28 -0.71
N TRP A 43 -0.06 -4.07 -1.92
CA TRP A 43 -0.63 -3.21 -2.95
C TRP A 43 -0.40 -3.84 -4.32
N ASP A 44 -1.08 -3.32 -5.34
CA ASP A 44 -0.95 -3.80 -6.71
C ASP A 44 -1.10 -2.67 -7.73
N ILE A 45 -0.57 -2.92 -8.92
CA ILE A 45 -0.61 -2.01 -10.07
C ILE A 45 -1.11 -2.82 -11.27
N VAL A 46 -2.01 -2.24 -12.04
CA VAL A 46 -2.48 -2.76 -13.32
C VAL A 46 -1.57 -2.19 -14.40
N ILE A 47 -1.02 -3.04 -15.27
CA ILE A 47 -0.17 -2.60 -16.39
C ILE A 47 -0.88 -2.92 -17.70
N ASN A 48 -1.26 -1.87 -18.42
CA ASN A 48 -1.88 -1.97 -19.74
C ASN A 48 -0.82 -1.72 -20.82
N LYS A 49 -0.61 -2.68 -21.71
CA LYS A 49 0.29 -2.55 -22.85
C LYS A 49 -0.49 -2.30 -24.14
N VAL A 50 -0.31 -1.14 -24.75
CA VAL A 50 -0.99 -0.72 -26.00
C VAL A 50 0.07 -0.19 -26.96
N ASP A 51 0.15 -0.74 -28.17
CA ASP A 51 1.10 -0.30 -29.21
C ASP A 51 2.56 -0.16 -28.76
N GLY A 52 3.01 -1.09 -27.90
CA GLY A 52 4.37 -1.08 -27.37
C GLY A 52 4.63 -0.03 -26.28
N ARG A 53 3.59 0.67 -25.82
CA ARG A 53 3.60 1.58 -24.68
C ARG A 53 2.95 0.93 -23.47
N LEU A 54 3.39 1.31 -22.27
CA LEU A 54 2.87 0.85 -20.99
C LEU A 54 2.16 2.01 -20.30
N PHE A 55 0.93 1.75 -19.86
CA PHE A 55 0.17 2.61 -18.97
C PHE A 55 0.06 1.88 -17.64
N LEU A 56 0.60 2.48 -16.59
CA LEU A 56 0.56 1.92 -15.25
C LEU A 56 -0.61 2.55 -14.51
N ASP A 57 -1.55 1.73 -14.07
CA ASP A 57 -2.78 2.15 -13.44
C ASP A 57 -2.94 1.58 -12.04
N LYS A 58 -3.74 2.24 -11.21
CA LYS A 58 -4.23 1.68 -9.95
C LYS A 58 -5.70 1.30 -10.10
N ARG A 59 -6.12 0.25 -9.39
CA ARG A 59 -7.55 -0.11 -9.31
C ARG A 59 -8.35 0.98 -8.58
N HIS A 60 -9.64 1.09 -8.88
CA HIS A 60 -10.53 1.99 -8.16
C HIS A 60 -10.64 1.54 -6.69
N GLY A 61 -10.42 2.46 -5.75
CA GLY A 61 -10.39 2.15 -4.32
C GLY A 61 -9.15 1.33 -3.90
N SER A 62 -8.07 1.37 -4.68
CA SER A 62 -6.82 0.71 -4.34
C SER A 62 -6.26 1.23 -3.01
N PRO A 63 -5.58 0.38 -2.21
CA PRO A 63 -4.82 0.83 -1.04
C PRO A 63 -3.85 1.98 -1.31
N ILE A 64 -3.38 2.13 -2.55
CA ILE A 64 -2.50 3.24 -2.99
C ILE A 64 -3.16 4.62 -2.78
N ASP A 65 -4.49 4.70 -2.74
CA ASP A 65 -5.22 5.96 -2.49
C ASP A 65 -5.20 6.41 -1.03
N PHE A 66 -4.74 5.54 -0.11
CA PHE A 66 -4.79 5.78 1.31
C PHE A 66 -3.38 5.77 1.91
N VAL A 67 -3.15 6.66 2.88
CA VAL A 67 -1.90 6.68 3.63
C VAL A 67 -1.98 5.64 4.75
N SER A 68 -0.99 4.75 4.81
CA SER A 68 -0.87 3.79 5.89
C SER A 68 -0.39 4.46 7.18
N CYS A 69 -0.76 3.90 8.33
CA CYS A 69 -0.30 4.35 9.64
C CYS A 69 0.33 3.17 10.37
N ASN A 70 1.47 3.40 11.02
CA ASN A 70 2.23 2.38 11.75
C ASN A 70 2.61 1.13 10.91
N GLU A 71 2.67 1.26 9.57
CA GLU A 71 2.94 0.13 8.66
C GLU A 71 4.28 -0.56 8.94
N THR A 72 5.31 0.21 9.27
CA THR A 72 6.66 -0.31 9.58
C THR A 72 6.98 -0.24 11.07
N GLY A 73 5.95 -0.16 11.92
CA GLY A 73 6.12 -0.19 13.37
C GLY A 73 6.67 -1.54 13.84
N ASN A 74 7.39 -1.54 14.96
CA ASN A 74 7.88 -2.79 15.56
C ASN A 74 6.75 -3.57 16.29
N ASP A 75 5.62 -2.91 16.49
CA ASP A 75 4.42 -3.50 17.08
C ASP A 75 3.64 -4.22 15.98
N PHE A 76 3.66 -5.56 16.00
CA PHE A 76 2.81 -6.35 15.12
C PHE A 76 1.36 -5.93 15.33
N MET A 77 0.71 -5.46 14.26
CA MET A 77 -0.72 -5.18 14.26
C MET A 77 -1.45 -6.49 14.57
N SER A 78 -1.80 -6.71 15.83
CA SER A 78 -2.87 -7.64 16.13
C SER A 78 -4.11 -7.07 15.46
N GLU A 79 -4.77 -7.85 14.60
CA GLU A 79 -6.09 -7.56 14.02
C GLU A 79 -7.19 -7.53 15.11
N ASP A 80 -6.92 -6.88 16.24
CA ASP A 80 -7.87 -6.76 17.33
C ASP A 80 -8.64 -5.47 17.15
N PRO A 81 -9.96 -5.53 16.93
CA PRO A 81 -10.80 -4.36 16.81
C PRO A 81 -11.03 -3.77 18.21
N ASP A 82 -10.00 -3.19 18.84
CA ASP A 82 -10.24 -2.19 19.87
C ASP A 82 -10.26 -0.81 19.21
N PRO A 83 -11.44 -0.17 19.05
CA PRO A 83 -11.56 1.15 18.45
C PRO A 83 -10.83 2.26 19.22
N ARG A 84 -10.19 1.97 20.36
CA ARG A 84 -9.48 2.93 21.21
C ARG A 84 -7.98 2.68 21.34
N GLY A 85 -7.44 1.65 20.68
CA GLY A 85 -6.00 1.35 20.72
C GLY A 85 -5.43 1.16 22.15
N MET A 86 -6.26 0.74 23.12
CA MET A 86 -5.76 0.53 24.48
C MET A 86 -4.93 -0.75 24.53
N PRO A 87 -3.71 -0.71 25.09
CA PRO A 87 -2.93 -1.91 25.29
C PRO A 87 -3.71 -2.87 26.20
N LYS A 88 -3.81 -4.14 25.80
CA LYS A 88 -4.43 -5.17 26.63
C LYS A 88 -3.71 -5.24 27.97
N PRO A 89 -4.45 -5.28 29.11
CA PRO A 89 -3.82 -5.40 30.41
C PRO A 89 -2.98 -6.69 30.46
N PRO A 90 -1.82 -6.66 31.13
CA PRO A 90 -0.97 -7.84 31.23
C PRO A 90 -1.75 -9.00 31.87
N PRO A 91 -1.49 -10.25 31.45
CA PRO A 91 -2.18 -11.41 32.01
C PRO A 91 -1.96 -11.45 33.52
N LYS A 92 -3.05 -11.55 34.29
CA LYS A 92 -3.00 -11.69 35.74
C LYS A 92 -2.16 -12.92 36.07
N LYS A 93 -1.04 -12.73 36.78
CA LYS A 93 -0.26 -13.85 37.32
C LYS A 93 -1.20 -14.67 38.20
N VAL A 94 -1.48 -15.91 37.78
CA VAL A 94 -2.18 -16.87 38.63
C VAL A 94 -1.32 -17.07 39.87
N PRO A 95 -1.85 -16.88 41.10
CA PRO A 95 -1.08 -17.13 42.30
C PRO A 95 -0.62 -18.59 42.28
N GLN A 96 0.69 -18.84 42.29
CA GLN A 96 1.20 -20.18 42.53
C GLN A 96 0.74 -20.58 43.92
N LYS A 97 -0.20 -21.53 43.98
CA LYS A 97 -0.66 -22.14 45.23
C LYS A 97 0.58 -22.71 45.92
N GLY A 98 0.97 -22.10 47.04
CA GLY A 98 2.16 -22.47 47.79
C GLY A 98 2.17 -23.97 48.06
N ARG A 99 3.24 -24.65 47.62
CA ARG A 99 3.50 -26.02 48.05
C ARG A 99 3.70 -25.97 49.56
N HIS A 100 2.91 -26.73 50.30
CA HIS A 100 3.21 -26.98 51.70
C HIS A 100 4.52 -27.79 51.78
N PRO A 101 5.46 -27.42 52.66
CA PRO A 101 6.63 -28.25 52.98
C PRO A 101 6.20 -29.53 53.74
N PRO A 102 7.07 -30.55 53.77
CA PRO A 102 6.71 -31.96 54.04
C PRO A 102 6.21 -32.24 55.45
#